data_AF-A0ABC8S2J7-F1
#
_entry.id   AF-A0ABC8S2J7-F1
#
_cell.length_a   1.000
_cell.length_b   1.000
_cell.length_c   1.000
_cell.angle_alpha   90.00
_cell.angle_beta   90.00
_cell.angle_gamma   90.00
#
_symmetry.space_group_name_H-M   'P 1'
#
loop_
_entity.id
_entity.type
_entity.pdbx_description
1 polymer ?
#
loop_
_entity_poly.entity_id
_entity_poly.type
_entity_poly.pdbx_seq_one_letter_code
_entity_poly.pdbx_strand_id
1 'polypeptide(L)'
;MEEVRSIVFSLSAQSAPGADGLSGKFFQEAWDVIKKDVVDPLNFFLRGGKVPRLVNATLLTLIPKKPNPMSFIDFRPISFCNFLYKIYTKLLANRLAPLLPVLVSSEQHGFVKGRCISECISLAQLIFGELDRKVEASTLFLKLHMIKAYDRLAWDFLLRVLASFGFSELFVKIIANCLENQYFYVCLSGQKRGFFPSSRFLRQEDPISPCLFILAEEVLSRGLRKLYLDGLVKGFHLGRGSSLVSHLLFASDTLNFLRGYKQSMVNLFAFVNRYELSFGQRVSLQKSSMYCSKHITMSRKQVYIDWSGLYSY
;
A
#
# COMPACT_ATOMS: atom_id res chain seq x y z
N MET A 1 18.18 -3.90 -24.17
CA MET A 1 18.41 -2.46 -24.45
C MET A 1 17.12 -1.75 -24.84
N GLU A 2 16.31 -2.29 -25.74
CA GLU A 2 15.03 -1.69 -26.16
C GLU A 2 14.02 -1.51 -25.02
N GLU A 3 13.86 -2.50 -24.15
CA GLU A 3 13.01 -2.40 -22.95
C GLU A 3 13.42 -1.21 -22.06
N VAL A 4 14.73 -1.02 -21.87
CA VAL A 4 15.29 0.08 -21.06
C VAL A 4 15.03 1.43 -21.73
N ARG A 5 15.22 1.52 -23.06
CA ARG A 5 14.89 2.72 -23.82
C ARG A 5 13.41 3.05 -23.68
N SER A 6 12.52 2.08 -23.88
CA SER A 6 11.07 2.29 -23.72
C SER A 6 10.74 2.84 -22.33
N ILE A 7 11.38 2.32 -21.28
CA ILE A 7 11.22 2.82 -19.91
C ILE A 7 11.65 4.28 -19.78
N VAL A 8 12.86 4.63 -20.24
CA VAL A 8 13.42 5.99 -20.15
C VAL A 8 12.49 7.02 -20.81
N PHE A 9 11.95 6.68 -21.98
CA PHE A 9 11.04 7.56 -22.73
C PHE A 9 9.60 7.54 -22.20
N SER A 10 9.21 6.52 -21.41
CA SER A 10 7.91 6.48 -20.72
C SER A 10 7.88 7.31 -19.42
N LEU A 11 9.05 7.56 -18.82
CA LEU A 11 9.17 8.39 -17.63
C LEU A 11 9.08 9.88 -18.01
N SER A 12 8.52 10.70 -17.12
CA SER A 12 8.37 12.14 -17.36
C SER A 12 9.73 12.84 -17.42
N ALA A 13 10.00 13.52 -18.54
CA ALA A 13 11.24 14.28 -18.74
C ALA A 13 11.33 15.51 -17.82
N GLN A 14 10.19 16.05 -17.43
CA GLN A 14 10.01 17.27 -16.64
C GLN A 14 9.84 16.97 -15.14
N SER A 15 9.87 15.69 -14.75
CA SER A 15 9.83 15.32 -13.34
C SER A 15 11.03 15.90 -12.59
N ALA A 16 10.80 16.32 -11.34
CA ALA A 16 11.85 16.86 -10.50
C ALA A 16 12.99 15.84 -10.33
N PRO A 17 14.26 16.28 -10.44
CA PRO A 17 15.41 15.41 -10.29
C PRO A 17 15.55 14.94 -8.84
N GLY A 18 16.31 13.86 -8.66
CA GLY A 18 16.65 13.36 -7.33
C GLY A 18 17.79 14.15 -6.68
N ALA A 19 18.48 13.49 -5.75
CA ALA A 19 19.63 14.06 -5.06
C ALA A 19 20.84 14.30 -5.98
N ASP A 20 20.93 13.66 -7.15
CA ASP A 20 22.00 13.87 -8.14
C ASP A 20 21.79 15.08 -9.05
N GLY A 21 20.57 15.65 -9.10
CA GLY A 21 20.24 16.77 -9.97
C GLY A 21 20.00 16.41 -11.44
N LEU A 22 20.09 15.13 -11.83
CA LEU A 22 19.89 14.70 -13.21
C LEU A 22 18.39 14.50 -13.49
N SER A 23 17.86 15.26 -14.44
CA SER A 23 16.45 15.22 -14.84
C SER A 23 16.18 14.16 -15.91
N GLY A 24 14.91 13.77 -16.10
CA GLY A 24 14.54 12.84 -17.16
C GLY A 24 14.89 13.36 -18.56
N LYS A 25 14.83 14.68 -18.76
CA LYS A 25 15.23 15.33 -20.02
C LYS A 25 16.69 15.01 -20.39
N PHE A 26 17.61 15.04 -19.42
CA PHE A 26 19.01 14.65 -19.65
C PHE A 26 19.12 13.22 -20.18
N PHE A 27 18.41 12.26 -19.57
CA PHE A 27 18.49 10.86 -19.98
C PHE A 27 17.86 10.59 -21.35
N GLN A 28 16.82 11.34 -21.72
CA GLN A 28 16.15 11.20 -23.02
C GLN A 28 16.96 11.83 -24.15
N GLU A 29 17.50 13.03 -23.96
CA GLU A 29 18.27 13.75 -24.98
C GLU A 29 19.67 13.15 -25.16
N ALA A 30 20.34 12.75 -24.08
CA ALA A 30 21.67 12.16 -24.13
C ALA A 30 21.67 10.64 -24.36
N TRP A 31 20.52 10.02 -24.60
CA TRP A 31 20.37 8.56 -24.62
C TRP A 31 21.39 7.84 -25.51
N ASP A 32 21.63 8.38 -26.71
CA ASP A 32 22.53 7.74 -27.68
C ASP A 32 23.99 7.69 -27.19
N VAL A 33 24.36 8.60 -26.30
CA VAL A 33 25.68 8.65 -25.65
C VAL A 33 25.72 7.75 -24.42
N ILE A 34 24.75 7.89 -23.50
CA ILE A 34 24.82 7.28 -22.15
C ILE A 34 24.16 5.89 -22.04
N LYS A 35 23.56 5.36 -23.11
CA LYS A 35 22.80 4.10 -23.06
C LYS A 35 23.55 2.92 -22.44
N LYS A 36 24.87 2.82 -22.65
CA LYS A 36 25.69 1.75 -22.04
C LYS A 36 25.86 1.97 -20.53
N ASP A 37 26.12 3.21 -20.12
CA ASP A 37 26.27 3.61 -18.72
C ASP A 37 24.98 3.44 -17.89
N VAL A 38 23.82 3.38 -18.57
CA VAL A 38 22.53 3.04 -17.94
C VAL A 38 22.30 1.53 -17.89
N VAL A 39 22.57 0.83 -19.00
CA VAL A 39 22.22 -0.59 -19.18
C VAL A 39 23.17 -1.52 -18.43
N ASP A 40 24.46 -1.25 -18.42
CA ASP A 40 25.44 -2.17 -17.81
C ASP A 40 25.29 -2.23 -16.28
N PRO A 41 25.15 -1.10 -15.55
CA PRO A 41 24.85 -1.15 -14.12
C PRO A 41 23.48 -1.75 -13.80
N LEU A 42 22.48 -1.56 -14.66
CA LEU A 42 21.18 -2.20 -14.52
C LEU A 42 21.29 -3.72 -14.65
N ASN A 43 22.06 -4.23 -15.61
CA ASN A 43 22.30 -5.66 -15.77
C ASN A 43 23.04 -6.25 -14.55
N PHE A 44 24.02 -5.53 -14.01
CA PHE A 44 24.68 -5.92 -12.76
C PHE A 44 23.68 -5.99 -11.59
N PHE A 45 22.81 -4.99 -11.46
CA PHE A 45 21.74 -4.97 -10.47
C PHE A 45 20.78 -6.16 -10.61
N LEU A 46 20.34 -6.49 -11.84
CA LEU A 46 19.46 -7.63 -12.12
C LEU A 46 20.10 -9.00 -11.82
N ARG A 47 21.43 -9.07 -11.73
CA ARG A 47 22.15 -10.26 -11.27
C ARG A 47 22.33 -10.31 -9.74
N GLY A 48 21.65 -9.42 -9.01
CA GLY A 48 21.72 -9.33 -7.55
C GLY A 48 22.85 -8.44 -7.03
N GLY A 49 23.48 -7.65 -7.92
CA GLY A 49 24.44 -6.62 -7.54
C GLY A 49 23.79 -5.50 -6.71
N LYS A 50 24.56 -4.90 -5.81
CA LYS A 50 24.08 -3.79 -4.97
C LYS A 50 24.04 -2.50 -5.78
N VAL A 51 22.98 -1.70 -5.56
CA VAL A 51 22.90 -0.34 -6.12
C VAL A 51 23.82 0.58 -5.29
N PRO A 52 24.69 1.38 -5.93
CA PRO A 52 25.49 2.37 -5.22
C PRO A 52 24.61 3.32 -4.40
N ARG A 53 25.05 3.67 -3.18
CA ARG A 53 24.28 4.53 -2.25
C ARG A 53 23.89 5.88 -2.88
N LEU A 54 24.76 6.45 -3.69
CA LEU A 54 24.49 7.70 -4.40
C LEU A 54 23.38 7.56 -5.43
N VAL A 55 23.30 6.42 -6.14
CA VAL A 55 22.23 6.15 -7.11
C VAL A 55 20.90 5.93 -6.39
N ASN A 56 20.92 5.23 -5.24
CA ASN A 56 19.73 4.99 -4.42
C ASN A 56 19.40 6.15 -3.45
N ALA A 57 20.15 7.26 -3.51
CA ALA A 57 19.89 8.42 -2.68
C ALA A 57 18.57 9.08 -3.09
N THR A 58 17.79 9.48 -2.09
CA THR A 58 16.47 10.05 -2.27
C THR A 58 16.41 11.42 -1.62
N LEU A 59 15.89 12.42 -2.33
CA LEU A 59 15.65 13.74 -1.77
C LEU A 59 14.24 13.79 -1.18
N LEU A 60 14.14 13.96 0.13
CA LEU A 60 12.89 14.06 0.88
C LEU A 60 12.47 15.52 1.01
N THR A 61 11.31 15.85 0.45
CA THR A 61 10.71 17.20 0.58
C THR A 61 9.39 17.11 1.33
N LEU A 62 9.09 18.12 2.14
CA LEU A 62 7.86 18.17 2.93
C LEU A 62 6.87 19.13 2.26
N ILE A 63 5.74 18.60 1.77
CA ILE A 63 4.65 19.41 1.22
C ILE A 63 3.60 19.66 2.31
N PRO A 64 3.23 20.92 2.59
CA PRO A 64 2.18 21.23 3.57
C PRO A 64 0.82 20.73 3.08
N LYS A 65 0.06 20.08 3.95
CA LYS A 65 -1.33 19.61 3.68
C LYS A 65 -2.36 20.72 3.90
N LYS A 66 -2.01 21.75 4.68
CA LYS A 66 -2.88 22.86 5.05
C LYS A 66 -2.06 24.16 5.11
N PRO A 67 -2.71 25.33 5.00
CA PRO A 67 -2.06 26.61 5.26
C PRO A 67 -1.51 26.65 6.69
N ASN A 68 -0.34 27.26 6.88
CA ASN A 68 0.32 27.42 8.19
C ASN A 68 0.45 26.10 8.98
N PRO A 69 1.22 25.12 8.47
CA PRO A 69 1.44 23.86 9.17
C PRO A 69 2.18 24.08 10.49
N MET A 70 1.64 23.54 11.59
CA MET A 70 2.19 23.71 12.94
C MET A 70 2.89 22.45 13.47
N SER A 71 2.70 21.31 12.79
CA SER A 71 3.27 20.02 13.18
C SER A 71 3.72 19.21 11.96
N PHE A 72 4.68 18.29 12.13
CA PHE A 72 5.11 17.34 11.10
C PHE A 72 3.97 16.48 10.53
N ILE A 73 2.88 16.28 11.28
CA ILE A 73 1.70 15.55 10.81
C ILE A 73 0.98 16.32 9.69
N ASP A 74 1.09 17.65 9.70
CA ASP A 74 0.52 18.55 8.70
C ASP A 74 1.32 18.55 7.39
N PHE A 75 2.47 17.86 7.35
CA PHE A 75 3.25 17.70 6.13
C PHE A 75 3.04 16.31 5.51
N ARG A 76 3.16 16.27 4.19
CA ARG A 76 3.29 15.05 3.40
C ARG A 76 4.74 14.94 2.92
N PRO A 77 5.48 13.90 3.35
CA PRO A 77 6.79 13.63 2.78
C PRO A 77 6.64 13.14 1.33
N ILE A 78 7.41 13.72 0.41
CA ILE A 78 7.56 13.28 -0.97
C ILE A 78 9.02 12.89 -1.21
N SER A 79 9.22 11.75 -1.86
CA SER A 79 10.53 11.13 -2.06
C SER A 79 10.97 11.23 -3.53
N PHE A 80 11.84 12.18 -3.83
CA PHE A 80 12.44 12.32 -5.15
C PHE A 80 13.63 11.38 -5.31
N CYS A 81 13.38 10.22 -5.89
CA CYS A 81 14.43 9.28 -6.28
C CYS A 81 15.22 9.81 -7.49
N ASN A 82 16.51 9.48 -7.56
CA ASN A 82 17.30 9.72 -8.77
C ASN A 82 16.67 9.02 -9.98
N PHE A 83 16.78 9.67 -11.15
CA PHE A 83 16.13 9.17 -12.35
C PHE A 83 16.68 7.80 -12.78
N LEU A 84 17.99 7.58 -12.63
CA LEU A 84 18.61 6.28 -12.88
C LEU A 84 17.99 5.17 -12.02
N TYR A 85 17.77 5.43 -10.73
CA TYR A 85 17.11 4.47 -9.86
C TYR A 85 15.64 4.24 -10.25
N LYS A 86 14.92 5.29 -10.66
CA LYS A 86 13.54 5.17 -11.18
C LYS A 86 13.46 4.25 -12.40
N ILE A 87 14.48 4.24 -13.28
CA ILE A 87 14.53 3.29 -14.41
C ILE A 87 14.56 1.85 -13.89
N TYR A 88 15.35 1.58 -12.85
CA TYR A 88 15.53 0.21 -12.31
C TYR A 88 14.22 -0.29 -11.70
N THR A 89 13.59 0.52 -10.85
CA THR A 89 12.34 0.12 -10.22
C THR A 89 11.16 0.14 -11.18
N LYS A 90 11.17 1.00 -12.20
CA LYS A 90 10.16 0.97 -13.27
C LYS A 90 10.24 -0.31 -14.08
N LEU A 91 11.44 -0.82 -14.36
CA LEU A 91 11.61 -2.13 -15.00
C LEU A 91 10.98 -3.24 -14.17
N LEU A 92 11.30 -3.29 -12.88
CA LEU A 92 10.73 -4.29 -11.96
C LEU A 92 9.21 -4.16 -11.84
N ALA A 93 8.69 -2.93 -11.74
CA ALA A 93 7.26 -2.65 -11.70
C ALA A 93 6.55 -3.11 -12.98
N ASN A 94 7.13 -2.84 -14.16
CA ASN A 94 6.57 -3.26 -15.44
C ASN A 94 6.51 -4.79 -15.57
N ARG A 95 7.47 -5.51 -15.00
CA ARG A 95 7.50 -6.98 -14.98
C ARG A 95 6.57 -7.58 -13.92
N LEU A 96 6.38 -6.90 -12.79
CA LEU A 96 5.54 -7.37 -11.68
C LEU A 96 4.05 -7.06 -11.89
N ALA A 97 3.72 -5.90 -12.44
CA ALA A 97 2.34 -5.42 -12.59
C ALA A 97 1.40 -6.40 -13.33
N PRO A 98 1.83 -7.09 -14.40
CA PRO A 98 1.00 -8.09 -15.08
C PRO A 98 0.64 -9.31 -14.22
N LEU A 99 1.43 -9.60 -13.18
CA LEU A 99 1.20 -10.75 -12.29
C LEU A 99 0.20 -10.42 -11.17
N LEU A 100 0.07 -9.13 -10.82
CA LEU A 100 -0.77 -8.70 -9.69
C LEU A 100 -2.24 -9.15 -9.78
N PRO A 101 -2.93 -9.11 -10.94
CA PRO A 101 -4.32 -9.57 -11.02
C PRO A 101 -4.54 -11.03 -10.62
N VAL A 102 -3.50 -11.87 -10.75
CA VAL A 102 -3.54 -13.30 -10.39
C VAL A 102 -3.11 -13.52 -8.93
N LEU A 103 -2.15 -12.72 -8.45
CA LEU A 103 -1.60 -12.87 -7.10
C LEU A 103 -2.51 -12.27 -6.01
N VAL A 104 -3.27 -11.24 -6.36
CA VAL A 104 -4.03 -10.40 -5.42
C VAL A 104 -5.52 -10.71 -5.50
N SER A 105 -6.14 -10.88 -4.33
CA SER A 105 -7.56 -11.20 -4.17
C SER A 105 -8.46 -10.19 -4.87
N SER A 106 -9.63 -10.63 -5.35
CA SER A 106 -10.63 -9.80 -6.04
C SER A 106 -11.13 -8.62 -5.21
N GLU A 107 -11.05 -8.73 -3.89
CA GLU A 107 -11.49 -7.76 -2.91
C GLU A 107 -10.61 -6.49 -2.92
N GLN A 108 -9.39 -6.55 -3.49
CA GLN A 108 -8.51 -5.40 -3.67
C GLN A 108 -8.80 -4.66 -4.98
N HIS A 109 -9.28 -3.43 -4.88
CA HIS A 109 -9.62 -2.62 -6.06
C HIS A 109 -8.58 -1.52 -6.35
N GLY A 110 -7.65 -1.28 -5.43
CA GLY A 110 -6.58 -0.28 -5.58
C GLY A 110 -5.36 -0.82 -6.32
N PHE A 111 -4.79 -0.01 -7.21
CA PHE A 111 -3.46 -0.21 -7.81
C PHE A 111 -3.26 -1.52 -8.60
N VAL A 112 -4.33 -2.24 -8.96
CA VAL A 112 -4.28 -3.42 -9.83
C VAL A 112 -4.80 -3.04 -11.21
N LYS A 113 -4.05 -3.38 -12.26
CA LYS A 113 -4.43 -3.06 -13.64
C LYS A 113 -5.79 -3.70 -13.97
N GLY A 114 -6.70 -2.90 -14.50
CA GLY A 114 -8.05 -3.35 -14.90
C GLY A 114 -9.10 -3.32 -13.77
N ARG A 115 -8.74 -2.91 -12.55
CA ARG A 115 -9.71 -2.67 -11.46
C ARG A 115 -9.91 -1.17 -11.28
N CYS A 116 -11.17 -0.74 -11.10
CA CYS A 116 -11.50 0.67 -10.96
C CYS A 116 -12.07 1.00 -9.57
N ILE A 117 -11.79 2.23 -9.09
CA ILE A 117 -12.40 2.74 -7.86
C ILE A 117 -13.92 2.84 -7.98
N SER A 118 -14.46 3.11 -9.17
CA SER A 118 -15.91 3.20 -9.39
C SER A 118 -16.60 1.88 -9.08
N GLU A 119 -16.00 0.75 -9.46
CA GLU A 119 -16.53 -0.59 -9.16
C GLU A 119 -16.56 -0.84 -7.65
N CYS A 120 -15.48 -0.48 -6.95
CA CYS A 120 -15.41 -0.57 -5.50
C CYS A 120 -16.50 0.27 -4.81
N ILE A 121 -16.70 1.50 -5.28
CA ILE A 121 -17.73 2.42 -4.74
C ILE A 121 -19.12 1.86 -5.00
N SER A 122 -19.41 1.42 -6.23
CA SER A 122 -20.71 0.83 -6.58
C SER A 122 -21.00 -0.43 -5.76
N LEU A 123 -20.01 -1.31 -5.57
CA LEU A 123 -20.18 -2.50 -4.75
C LEU A 123 -20.39 -2.14 -3.27
N ALA A 124 -19.63 -1.18 -2.75
CA ALA A 124 -19.82 -0.68 -1.38
C ALA A 124 -21.22 -0.08 -1.18
N GLN A 125 -21.72 0.70 -2.14
CA GLN A 125 -23.07 1.28 -2.10
C GLN A 125 -24.16 0.20 -2.13
N LEU A 126 -24.01 -0.81 -2.99
CA LEU A 126 -24.94 -1.95 -3.06
C LEU A 126 -25.00 -2.69 -1.73
N ILE A 127 -23.86 -2.99 -1.12
CA ILE A 127 -23.82 -3.68 0.17
C ILE A 127 -24.37 -2.78 1.29
N PHE A 128 -24.06 -1.48 1.26
CA PHE A 128 -24.57 -0.53 2.23
C PHE A 128 -26.09 -0.38 2.17
N GLY A 129 -26.71 -0.51 0.99
CA GLY A 129 -28.16 -0.56 0.83
C GLY A 129 -28.82 -1.72 1.59
N GLU A 130 -28.08 -2.80 1.86
CA GLU A 130 -28.57 -3.96 2.61
C GLU A 130 -28.30 -3.86 4.12
N LEU A 131 -27.73 -2.76 4.62
CA LEU A 131 -27.38 -2.56 6.04
C LEU A 131 -28.61 -2.73 6.94
N ASP A 132 -29.76 -2.21 6.51
CA ASP A 132 -31.02 -2.22 7.26
C ASP A 132 -31.88 -3.47 7.01
N ARG A 133 -31.35 -4.46 6.28
CA ARG A 133 -32.08 -5.71 6.09
C ARG A 133 -32.23 -6.44 7.41
N LYS A 134 -33.45 -6.85 7.74
CA LYS A 134 -33.74 -7.62 8.95
C LYS A 134 -33.12 -9.01 8.86
N VAL A 135 -32.14 -9.26 9.73
CA VAL A 135 -31.28 -10.43 9.76
C VAL A 135 -30.90 -10.75 11.20
N GLU A 136 -30.52 -12.00 11.45
CA GLU A 136 -30.02 -12.39 12.76
C GLU A 136 -28.75 -11.59 13.12
N ALA A 137 -28.70 -11.11 14.37
CA ALA A 137 -27.65 -10.27 14.94
C ALA A 137 -27.38 -8.91 14.25
N SER A 138 -28.23 -8.49 13.30
CA SER A 138 -28.09 -7.24 12.54
C SER A 138 -26.77 -7.16 11.74
N THR A 139 -26.69 -6.21 10.80
CA THR A 139 -25.47 -5.98 10.01
C THR A 139 -24.67 -4.83 10.60
N LEU A 140 -23.34 -4.98 10.61
CA LEU A 140 -22.37 -3.96 10.95
C LEU A 140 -21.45 -3.70 9.76
N PHE A 141 -21.14 -2.43 9.56
CA PHE A 141 -20.19 -1.98 8.56
C PHE A 141 -19.05 -1.23 9.24
N LEU A 142 -17.82 -1.70 9.04
CA LEU A 142 -16.63 -1.12 9.66
C LEU A 142 -15.70 -0.58 8.58
N LYS A 143 -15.53 0.73 8.57
CA LYS A 143 -14.48 1.40 7.81
C LYS A 143 -13.24 1.49 8.69
N LEU A 144 -12.18 0.77 8.36
CA LEU A 144 -10.89 0.85 9.03
C LEU A 144 -9.88 1.53 8.10
N HIS A 145 -9.24 2.59 8.58
CA HIS A 145 -8.22 3.34 7.85
C HIS A 145 -6.83 3.05 8.42
N MET A 146 -5.90 2.56 7.58
CA MET A 146 -4.53 2.28 8.01
C MET A 146 -3.66 3.56 7.98
N ILE A 147 -3.06 3.91 9.12
CA ILE A 147 -2.20 5.10 9.27
C ILE A 147 -0.93 4.93 8.45
N LYS A 148 -0.67 5.90 7.55
CA LYS A 148 0.62 6.07 6.85
C LYS A 148 1.19 4.73 6.36
N ALA A 149 0.38 3.99 5.62
CA ALA A 149 0.62 2.59 5.31
C ALA A 149 1.98 2.34 4.61
N TYR A 150 2.41 3.27 3.75
CA TYR A 150 3.74 3.26 3.11
C TYR A 150 4.87 3.51 4.12
N ASP A 151 4.69 4.40 5.10
CA ASP A 151 5.71 4.84 6.06
C ASP A 151 6.04 3.80 7.14
N ARG A 152 5.16 2.82 7.29
CA ARG A 152 5.17 1.89 8.42
C ARG A 152 5.50 0.45 8.06
N LEU A 153 5.52 0.11 6.77
CA LEU A 153 5.83 -1.25 6.32
C LEU A 153 7.24 -1.65 6.76
N ALA A 154 7.32 -2.75 7.54
CA ALA A 154 8.58 -3.40 7.88
C ALA A 154 9.15 -4.16 6.69
N TRP A 155 10.44 -3.96 6.38
CA TRP A 155 11.09 -4.59 5.25
C TRP A 155 11.16 -6.11 5.39
N ASP A 156 11.49 -6.61 6.58
CA ASP A 156 11.54 -8.06 6.85
C ASP A 156 10.20 -8.74 6.59
N PHE A 157 9.10 -8.07 6.94
CA PHE A 157 7.75 -8.57 6.66
C PHE A 157 7.52 -8.66 5.14
N LEU A 158 7.81 -7.59 4.40
CA LEU A 158 7.66 -7.57 2.94
C LEU A 158 8.48 -8.68 2.27
N LEU A 159 9.75 -8.86 2.65
CA LEU A 159 10.63 -9.87 2.07
C LEU A 159 10.11 -11.30 2.34
N ARG A 160 9.62 -11.58 3.55
CA ARG A 160 8.98 -12.87 3.88
C ARG A 160 7.70 -13.10 3.08
N VAL A 161 6.91 -12.06 2.87
CA VAL A 161 5.70 -12.13 2.05
C VAL A 161 6.05 -12.49 0.61
N LEU A 162 7.03 -11.80 0.01
CA LEU A 162 7.49 -12.13 -1.35
C LEU A 162 8.01 -13.56 -1.45
N ALA A 163 8.80 -14.03 -0.48
CA ALA A 163 9.23 -15.42 -0.44
C ALA A 163 8.03 -16.40 -0.35
N SER A 164 7.02 -16.07 0.46
CA SER A 164 5.81 -16.88 0.62
C SER A 164 4.92 -16.92 -0.63
N PHE A 165 4.97 -15.90 -1.48
CA PHE A 165 4.34 -15.91 -2.81
C PHE A 165 5.08 -16.79 -3.82
N GLY A 166 6.27 -17.30 -3.49
CA GLY A 166 7.09 -18.12 -4.37
C GLY A 166 7.96 -17.33 -5.34
N PHE A 167 8.22 -16.03 -5.08
CA PHE A 167 9.22 -15.30 -5.85
C PHE A 167 10.61 -15.90 -5.65
N SER A 168 11.44 -15.90 -6.71
CA SER A 168 12.79 -16.45 -6.63
C SER A 168 13.65 -15.68 -5.63
N GLU A 169 14.61 -16.39 -5.01
CA GLU A 169 15.56 -15.78 -4.07
C GLU A 169 16.30 -14.59 -4.69
N LEU A 170 16.62 -14.67 -5.99
CA LEU A 170 17.24 -13.57 -6.73
C LEU A 170 16.33 -12.33 -6.75
N PHE A 171 15.03 -12.50 -7.02
CA PHE A 171 14.10 -11.38 -7.02
C PHE A 171 13.96 -10.76 -5.62
N VAL A 172 13.81 -11.60 -4.58
CA VAL A 172 13.74 -11.13 -3.19
C VAL A 172 15.01 -10.38 -2.81
N LYS A 173 16.19 -10.86 -3.22
CA LYS A 173 17.48 -10.19 -3.01
C LYS A 173 17.57 -8.84 -3.74
N ILE A 174 17.05 -8.75 -4.97
CA ILE A 174 16.98 -7.49 -5.72
C ILE A 174 16.12 -6.46 -4.97
N ILE A 175 14.95 -6.88 -4.46
CA ILE A 175 14.09 -6.01 -3.64
C ILE A 175 14.78 -5.62 -2.33
N ALA A 176 15.43 -6.55 -1.64
CA ALA A 176 16.19 -6.26 -0.42
C ALA A 176 17.29 -5.21 -0.68
N ASN A 177 18.05 -5.35 -1.78
CA ASN A 177 19.09 -4.40 -2.17
C ASN A 177 18.54 -2.98 -2.41
N CYS A 178 17.33 -2.86 -2.96
CA CYS A 178 16.64 -1.58 -3.14
C CYS A 178 16.27 -0.91 -1.82
N LEU A 179 15.87 -1.70 -0.81
CA LEU A 179 15.43 -1.22 0.50
C LEU A 179 16.62 -0.89 1.41
N GLU A 180 17.57 -1.82 1.59
CA GLU A 180 18.68 -1.68 2.54
C GLU A 180 19.64 -0.53 2.21
N ASN A 181 19.85 -0.23 0.92
CA ASN A 181 20.77 0.84 0.52
C ASN A 181 20.07 2.20 0.38
N GLN A 182 18.92 2.38 1.01
CA GLN A 182 18.12 3.59 0.86
C GLN A 182 18.59 4.69 1.83
N TYR A 183 19.11 5.77 1.25
CA TYR A 183 19.58 6.94 1.99
C TYR A 183 18.81 8.19 1.59
N PHE A 184 18.68 9.11 2.54
CA PHE A 184 17.89 10.33 2.38
C PHE A 184 18.69 11.59 2.64
N TYR A 185 18.45 12.57 1.77
CA TYR A 185 18.68 13.99 2.03
C TYR A 185 17.35 14.64 2.38
N VAL A 186 17.31 15.57 3.33
CA VAL A 186 16.12 16.41 3.54
C VAL A 186 16.31 17.71 2.77
N CYS A 187 15.34 18.06 1.95
CA CYS A 187 15.28 19.35 1.27
C CYS A 187 14.58 20.36 2.17
N LEU A 188 15.33 21.32 2.71
CA LEU A 188 14.80 22.46 3.47
C LEU A 188 15.15 23.74 2.73
N SER A 189 14.14 24.50 2.33
CA SER A 189 14.29 25.78 1.61
C SER A 189 15.21 25.67 0.37
N GLY A 190 15.09 24.58 -0.38
CA GLY A 190 15.90 24.32 -1.58
C GLY A 190 17.31 23.79 -1.32
N GLN A 191 17.74 23.67 -0.06
CA GLN A 191 19.05 23.12 0.30
C GLN A 191 18.94 21.66 0.76
N LYS A 192 19.88 20.83 0.31
CA LYS A 192 20.04 19.44 0.76
C LYS A 192 20.74 19.43 2.11
N ARG A 193 20.15 18.78 3.12
CA ARG A 193 20.70 18.65 4.47
C ARG A 193 20.70 17.19 4.92
N GLY A 194 21.73 16.83 5.67
CA GLY A 194 21.92 15.47 6.21
C GLY A 194 22.33 14.44 5.15
N PHE A 195 22.47 13.20 5.56
CA PHE A 195 22.53 12.01 4.71
C PHE A 195 22.37 10.79 5.62
N PHE A 196 21.16 10.25 5.73
CA PHE A 196 20.86 9.23 6.72
C PHE A 196 20.13 8.02 6.13
N PRO A 197 20.34 6.81 6.68
CA PRO A 197 19.63 5.62 6.25
C PRO A 197 18.19 5.60 6.77
N SER A 198 17.33 4.80 6.14
CA SER A 198 16.05 4.38 6.73
C SER A 198 16.10 2.90 7.13
N SER A 199 15.17 2.50 8.00
CA SER A 199 15.00 1.11 8.47
C SER A 199 13.63 0.52 8.13
N ARG A 200 12.72 1.36 7.64
CA ARG A 200 11.35 1.01 7.25
C ARG A 200 10.91 1.94 6.12
N PHE A 201 9.68 1.80 5.66
CA PHE A 201 9.03 2.61 4.62
C PHE A 201 9.30 2.20 3.17
N LEU A 202 8.29 2.42 2.32
CA LEU A 202 8.37 2.38 0.86
C LEU A 202 8.27 3.80 0.29
N ARG A 203 9.17 4.16 -0.62
CA ARG A 203 9.22 5.50 -1.22
C ARG A 203 7.93 5.85 -1.95
N GLN A 204 7.30 6.93 -1.50
CA GLN A 204 6.24 7.57 -2.28
C GLN A 204 6.84 8.04 -3.61
N GLU A 205 6.17 7.76 -4.71
CA GLU A 205 6.62 8.04 -6.09
C GLU A 205 7.72 7.12 -6.68
N ASP A 206 8.20 6.12 -5.93
CA ASP A 206 9.00 5.05 -6.53
C ASP A 206 8.08 4.12 -7.34
N PRO A 207 8.33 3.89 -8.65
CA PRO A 207 7.49 3.08 -9.52
C PRO A 207 7.11 1.69 -8.99
N ILE A 208 7.97 1.02 -8.22
CA ILE A 208 7.71 -0.33 -7.72
C ILE A 208 6.92 -0.35 -6.39
N SER A 209 6.98 0.75 -5.62
CA SER A 209 6.38 0.81 -4.28
C SER A 209 4.90 0.42 -4.24
N PRO A 210 4.03 0.86 -5.19
CA PRO A 210 2.62 0.44 -5.17
C PRO A 210 2.44 -1.07 -5.33
N CYS A 211 3.23 -1.72 -6.20
CA CYS A 211 3.13 -3.16 -6.42
C CYS A 211 3.54 -3.94 -5.16
N LEU A 212 4.64 -3.53 -4.52
CA LEU A 212 5.11 -4.15 -3.28
C LEU A 212 4.13 -3.93 -2.13
N PHE A 213 3.53 -2.74 -2.05
CA PHE A 213 2.54 -2.41 -1.03
C PHE A 213 1.31 -3.31 -1.12
N ILE A 214 0.74 -3.49 -2.32
CA ILE A 214 -0.43 -4.36 -2.51
C ILE A 214 -0.10 -5.81 -2.14
N LEU A 215 1.07 -6.33 -2.54
CA LEU A 215 1.46 -7.69 -2.19
C LEU A 215 1.59 -7.88 -0.68
N ALA A 216 2.09 -6.87 0.04
CA ALA A 216 2.12 -6.90 1.49
C ALA A 216 0.70 -6.84 2.09
N GLU A 217 -0.16 -5.97 1.56
CA GLU A 217 -1.55 -5.80 1.98
C GLU A 217 -2.45 -7.01 1.67
N GLU A 218 -2.07 -7.84 0.68
CA GLU A 218 -2.76 -9.08 0.36
C GLU A 218 -2.79 -10.07 1.54
N VAL A 219 -1.82 -10.00 2.46
CA VAL A 219 -1.85 -10.76 3.72
C VAL A 219 -3.06 -10.38 4.57
N LEU A 220 -3.43 -9.09 4.61
CA LEU A 220 -4.64 -8.64 5.27
C LEU A 220 -5.87 -9.23 4.59
N SER A 221 -5.94 -9.14 3.26
CA SER A 221 -7.09 -9.63 2.50
C SER A 221 -7.33 -11.13 2.70
N ARG A 222 -6.29 -11.94 2.56
CA ARG A 222 -6.34 -13.40 2.75
C ARG A 222 -6.66 -13.76 4.20
N GLY A 223 -6.08 -13.04 5.15
CA GLY A 223 -6.35 -13.26 6.57
C GLY A 223 -7.78 -12.92 6.96
N LEU A 224 -8.31 -11.80 6.47
CA LEU A 224 -9.73 -11.45 6.63
C LEU A 224 -10.60 -12.54 6.03
N ARG A 225 -10.42 -12.88 4.74
CA ARG A 225 -11.19 -13.93 4.06
C ARG A 225 -11.16 -15.26 4.82
N LYS A 226 -10.00 -15.66 5.35
CA LYS A 226 -9.86 -16.87 6.17
C LYS A 226 -10.72 -16.83 7.44
N LEU A 227 -10.81 -15.71 8.15
CA LEU A 227 -11.69 -15.59 9.32
C LEU A 227 -13.16 -15.87 8.99
N TYR A 228 -13.61 -15.47 7.80
CA TYR A 228 -14.97 -15.73 7.38
C TYR A 228 -15.18 -17.18 6.93
N LEU A 229 -14.24 -17.74 6.18
CA LEU A 229 -14.29 -19.14 5.73
C LEU A 229 -14.26 -20.11 6.92
N ASP A 230 -13.45 -19.82 7.93
CA ASP A 230 -13.36 -20.60 9.18
C ASP A 230 -14.58 -20.35 10.09
N GLY A 231 -15.52 -19.47 9.71
CA GLY A 231 -16.73 -19.16 10.47
C GLY A 231 -16.51 -18.36 11.76
N LEU A 232 -15.28 -17.90 12.02
CA LEU A 232 -14.89 -17.07 13.16
C LEU A 232 -15.52 -15.67 13.09
N VAL A 233 -15.68 -15.15 11.87
CA VAL A 233 -16.41 -13.91 11.59
C VAL A 233 -17.59 -14.26 10.68
N LYS A 234 -18.81 -13.97 11.13
CA LYS A 234 -20.01 -14.21 10.32
C LYS A 234 -20.19 -13.05 9.35
N GLY A 235 -20.06 -13.33 8.06
CA GLY A 235 -20.14 -12.30 7.02
C GLY A 235 -21.53 -12.09 6.45
N PHE A 236 -21.56 -11.27 5.42
CA PHE A 236 -22.76 -10.82 4.73
C PHE A 236 -22.90 -11.49 3.35
N HIS A 237 -24.12 -11.86 2.99
CA HIS A 237 -24.47 -12.36 1.65
C HIS A 237 -25.38 -11.34 0.96
N LEU A 238 -24.99 -10.90 -0.23
CA LEU A 238 -25.77 -10.08 -1.16
C LEU A 238 -26.95 -10.88 -1.75
N GLY A 239 -27.91 -11.27 -0.92
CA GLY A 239 -29.06 -12.09 -1.34
C GLY A 239 -28.82 -13.61 -1.32
N ARG A 240 -29.86 -14.39 -1.63
CA ARG A 240 -29.80 -15.87 -1.58
C ARG A 240 -28.92 -16.38 -2.74
N GLY A 241 -27.95 -17.24 -2.43
CA GLY A 241 -27.04 -17.83 -3.42
C GLY A 241 -25.86 -16.96 -3.83
N SER A 242 -25.68 -15.79 -3.23
CA SER A 242 -24.55 -14.90 -3.52
C SER A 242 -23.28 -15.30 -2.79
N SER A 243 -22.14 -14.93 -3.40
CA SER A 243 -20.83 -15.02 -2.78
C SER A 243 -20.79 -14.18 -1.50
N LEU A 244 -20.22 -14.76 -0.45
CA LEU A 244 -19.94 -14.06 0.79
C LEU A 244 -19.02 -12.87 0.51
N VAL A 245 -19.46 -11.66 0.89
CA VAL A 245 -18.58 -10.49 0.88
C VAL A 245 -18.03 -10.28 2.28
N SER A 246 -16.72 -10.44 2.42
CA SER A 246 -16.01 -10.27 3.68
C SER A 246 -15.56 -8.82 3.87
N HIS A 247 -14.92 -8.26 2.85
CA HIS A 247 -14.32 -6.94 2.88
C HIS A 247 -14.11 -6.39 1.46
N LEU A 248 -13.89 -5.08 1.37
CA LEU A 248 -13.38 -4.40 0.18
C LEU A 248 -12.14 -3.60 0.59
N LEU A 249 -11.10 -3.66 -0.22
CA LEU A 249 -9.88 -2.87 -0.06
C LEU A 249 -9.77 -1.86 -1.19
N PHE A 250 -9.42 -0.64 -0.82
CA PHE A 250 -8.93 0.35 -1.76
C PHE A 250 -7.69 1.02 -1.17
N ALA A 251 -6.52 0.49 -1.54
CA ALA A 251 -5.27 0.86 -0.89
C ALA A 251 -5.42 0.72 0.64
N SER A 252 -5.00 1.73 1.42
CA SER A 252 -5.01 1.72 2.88
C SER A 252 -6.39 1.74 3.55
N ASP A 253 -7.48 1.88 2.79
CA ASP A 253 -8.85 1.86 3.32
C ASP A 253 -9.46 0.48 3.18
N THR A 254 -10.01 -0.01 4.29
CA THR A 254 -10.67 -1.32 4.34
C THR A 254 -12.11 -1.15 4.81
N LEU A 255 -13.03 -1.71 4.04
CA LEU A 255 -14.46 -1.73 4.34
C LEU A 255 -14.82 -3.16 4.69
N ASN A 256 -15.17 -3.42 5.95
CA ASN A 256 -15.45 -4.76 6.46
C ASN A 256 -16.93 -4.92 6.76
N PHE A 257 -17.48 -6.08 6.38
CA PHE A 257 -18.91 -6.36 6.47
C PHE A 257 -19.14 -7.60 7.32
N LEU A 258 -19.79 -7.44 8.46
CA LEU A 258 -20.03 -8.55 9.38
C LEU A 258 -21.39 -8.48 10.04
N ARG A 259 -21.82 -9.61 10.58
CA ARG A 259 -22.96 -9.67 11.50
C ARG A 259 -22.57 -9.12 12.86
N GLY A 260 -23.51 -8.49 13.55
CA GLY A 260 -23.34 -7.93 14.89
C GLY A 260 -23.26 -8.99 15.99
N TYR A 261 -22.47 -10.04 15.81
CA TYR A 261 -22.07 -10.93 16.90
C TYR A 261 -20.84 -10.37 17.59
N LYS A 262 -20.89 -10.27 18.93
CA LYS A 262 -19.74 -9.84 19.74
C LYS A 262 -18.48 -10.64 19.41
N GLN A 263 -18.60 -11.97 19.31
CA GLN A 263 -17.44 -12.82 19.01
C GLN A 263 -16.81 -12.53 17.64
N SER A 264 -17.62 -12.19 16.63
CA SER A 264 -17.12 -11.81 15.30
C SER A 264 -16.32 -10.50 15.36
N MET A 265 -16.80 -9.51 16.12
CA MET A 265 -16.02 -8.29 16.40
C MET A 265 -14.70 -8.64 17.09
N VAL A 266 -14.73 -9.44 18.17
CA VAL A 266 -13.54 -9.86 18.92
C VAL A 266 -12.50 -10.52 18.02
N ASN A 267 -12.92 -11.49 17.21
CA ASN A 267 -12.02 -12.22 16.33
C ASN A 267 -11.43 -11.30 15.24
N LEU A 268 -12.21 -10.36 14.72
CA LEU A 268 -11.75 -9.40 13.71
C LEU A 268 -10.65 -8.49 14.27
N PHE A 269 -10.86 -7.79 15.39
CA PHE A 269 -9.81 -6.91 15.90
C PHE A 269 -8.64 -7.68 16.50
N ALA A 270 -8.84 -8.89 17.05
CA ALA A 270 -7.73 -9.75 17.45
C ALA A 270 -6.82 -10.11 16.26
N PHE A 271 -7.41 -10.34 15.08
CA PHE A 271 -6.64 -10.50 13.85
C PHE A 271 -5.97 -9.20 13.41
N VAL A 272 -6.70 -8.08 13.37
CA VAL A 272 -6.14 -6.78 12.98
C VAL A 272 -4.96 -6.40 13.88
N ASN A 273 -5.06 -6.58 15.20
CA ASN A 273 -3.96 -6.33 16.14
C ASN A 273 -2.72 -7.21 15.85
N ARG A 274 -2.91 -8.50 15.53
CA ARG A 274 -1.79 -9.38 15.13
C ARG A 274 -1.16 -8.96 13.81
N TYR A 275 -1.98 -8.53 12.86
CA TYR A 275 -1.53 -8.00 11.58
C TYR A 275 -0.73 -6.70 11.78
N GLU A 276 -1.21 -5.78 12.61
CA GLU A 276 -0.50 -4.54 12.96
C GLU A 276 0.89 -4.81 13.54
N LEU A 277 0.99 -5.76 14.47
CA LEU A 277 2.27 -6.14 15.08
C LEU A 277 3.26 -6.74 14.07
N SER A 278 2.76 -7.48 13.06
CA SER A 278 3.59 -8.15 12.07
C SER A 278 4.00 -7.22 10.91
N PHE A 279 3.06 -6.42 10.41
CA PHE A 279 3.26 -5.51 9.28
C PHE A 279 3.97 -4.20 9.70
N GLY A 280 3.67 -3.72 10.91
CA GLY A 280 4.03 -2.38 11.41
C GLY A 280 2.96 -1.31 11.18
N GLN A 281 1.87 -1.64 10.48
CA GLN A 281 0.71 -0.76 10.26
C GLN A 281 -0.06 -0.51 11.57
N ARG A 282 -0.90 0.53 11.59
CA ARG A 282 -1.78 0.84 12.72
C ARG A 282 -3.09 1.43 12.22
N VAL A 283 -4.22 0.99 12.75
CA VAL A 283 -5.54 1.54 12.46
C VAL A 283 -5.67 2.94 13.07
N SER A 284 -6.21 3.87 12.30
CA SER A 284 -6.55 5.22 12.73
C SER A 284 -7.95 5.24 13.32
N LEU A 285 -8.06 5.24 14.65
CA LEU A 285 -9.37 5.35 15.30
C LEU A 285 -10.12 6.65 14.91
N GLN A 286 -9.40 7.75 14.70
CA GLN A 286 -9.98 9.03 14.30
C GLN A 286 -10.60 9.03 12.89
N LYS A 287 -10.07 8.20 11.98
CA LYS A 287 -10.53 8.11 10.58
C LYS A 287 -11.36 6.86 10.30
N SER A 288 -11.40 5.96 11.26
CA SER A 288 -12.18 4.73 11.18
C SER A 288 -13.56 4.98 11.78
N SER A 289 -14.56 4.33 11.22
CA SER A 289 -15.95 4.51 11.63
C SER A 289 -16.74 3.22 11.55
N MET A 290 -17.77 3.14 12.39
CA MET A 290 -18.73 2.04 12.40
C MET A 290 -20.10 2.56 11.97
N TYR A 291 -20.77 1.82 11.10
CA TYR A 291 -22.16 2.06 10.73
C TYR A 291 -22.99 0.85 11.15
N CYS A 292 -24.06 1.11 11.89
CA CYS A 292 -24.91 0.06 12.41
C CYS A 292 -26.27 0.07 11.70
N SER A 293 -26.84 -1.12 11.50
CA SER A 293 -28.26 -1.26 11.13
C SER A 293 -29.18 -0.54 12.13
N LYS A 294 -30.27 0.07 11.64
CA LYS A 294 -31.33 0.64 12.50
C LYS A 294 -31.98 -0.36 13.45
N HIS A 295 -31.82 -1.66 13.19
CA HIS A 295 -32.34 -2.74 14.01
C HIS A 295 -31.44 -3.10 15.19
N ILE A 296 -30.30 -2.44 15.36
CA ILE A 296 -29.42 -2.66 16.51
C ILE A 296 -29.93 -1.89 17.73
N THR A 297 -30.00 -2.55 18.89
CA THR A 297 -30.33 -1.89 20.15
C THR A 297 -29.22 -0.94 20.58
N MET A 298 -29.56 0.20 21.19
CA MET A 298 -28.58 1.17 21.72
C MET A 298 -27.57 0.55 22.69
N SER A 299 -28.00 -0.36 23.57
CA SER A 299 -27.10 -1.05 24.51
C SER A 299 -26.02 -1.87 23.78
N ARG A 300 -26.37 -2.56 22.69
CA ARG A 300 -25.40 -3.28 21.85
C ARG A 300 -24.48 -2.32 21.10
N LYS A 301 -25.02 -1.20 20.58
CA LYS A 301 -24.22 -0.16 19.91
C LYS A 301 -23.14 0.39 20.85
N GLN A 302 -23.51 0.67 22.11
CA GLN A 302 -22.57 1.15 23.13
C GLN A 302 -21.47 0.13 23.42
N VAL A 303 -21.82 -1.16 23.58
CA VAL A 303 -20.83 -2.23 23.78
C VAL A 303 -19.82 -2.30 22.63
N TYR A 304 -20.26 -2.09 21.38
CA TYR A 304 -19.34 -2.06 20.24
C TYR A 304 -18.44 -0.83 20.27
N ILE A 305 -18.98 0.35 20.56
CA ILE A 305 -18.21 1.60 20.66
C ILE A 305 -17.14 1.48 21.76
N ASP A 306 -17.52 1.04 22.96
CA ASP A 306 -16.61 0.92 24.10
C ASP A 306 -15.47 -0.05 23.81
N TRP A 307 -15.77 -1.13 23.10
CA TRP A 307 -14.79 -2.17 22.81
C TRP A 307 -13.89 -1.83 21.61
N SER A 308 -14.43 -1.26 20.54
CA SER A 308 -13.65 -0.94 19.34
C SER A 308 -12.98 0.43 19.40
N GLY A 309 -13.44 1.33 20.28
CA GLY A 309 -13.01 2.73 20.33
C GLY A 309 -13.37 3.51 19.06
N LEU A 310 -14.32 3.03 18.27
CA LEU A 310 -14.72 3.63 17.01
C LEU A 310 -15.93 4.54 17.20
N TYR A 311 -15.94 5.66 16.50
CA TYR A 311 -17.12 6.48 16.39
C TYR A 311 -18.19 5.75 15.55
N SER A 312 -19.43 5.76 16.02
CA SER A 312 -20.54 5.12 15.31
C SER A 312 -21.52 6.15 14.75
N TYR A 313 -21.88 5.96 13.49
CA TYR A 313 -23.06 6.56 12.87
C TYR A 313 -24.23 5.60 13.02
#